data_AF-A0A7C3R5M0-F1
#
_entry.id   AF-A0A7C3R5M0-F1
#
_cell.length_a   1.000
_cell.length_b   1.000
_cell.length_c   1.000
_cell.angle_alpha   90.00
_cell.angle_beta   90.00
_cell.angle_gamma   90.00
#
_symmetry.space_group_name_H-M   'P 1'
#
loop_
_entity.id
_entity.type
_entity.pdbx_description
1 polymer ?
#
loop_
_entity_poly.entity_id
_entity_poly.type
_entity_poly.pdbx_seq_one_letter_code
_entity_poly.pdbx_strand_id
1 'polypeptide(L)'
;MVKGEERHQRLREILLSKQTEVERDIRQHLARQIGPENEHRLDSALDQGDLSSIDMGEGVDLALLDMRNKTRKAIQQALQRLGEGTYGYCEDCGGEI
;
A
#
# COMPACT_ATOMS: atom_id res chain seq x y z
N MET A 1 -30.74 -3.73 -17.77
CA MET A 1 -29.52 -4.30 -17.15
C MET A 1 -28.43 -3.25 -16.84
N VAL A 2 -28.74 -1.95 -16.87
CA VAL A 2 -27.72 -0.86 -16.87
C VAL A 2 -27.07 -0.55 -15.51
N LYS A 3 -27.74 -0.81 -14.37
CA LYS A 3 -27.24 -0.41 -13.03
C LYS A 3 -25.97 -1.14 -12.59
N GLY A 4 -25.76 -2.38 -13.04
CA GLY A 4 -24.59 -3.17 -12.67
C GLY A 4 -23.30 -2.62 -13.29
N GLU A 5 -23.35 -2.21 -14.55
CA GLU A 5 -22.20 -1.69 -15.31
C GLU A 5 -21.73 -0.33 -14.77
N GLU A 6 -22.64 0.58 -14.42
CA GLU A 6 -22.29 1.88 -13.82
C GLU A 6 -21.63 1.73 -12.44
N ARG A 7 -22.13 0.80 -11.61
CA ARG A 7 -21.53 0.48 -10.30
C ARG A 7 -20.12 -0.08 -10.47
N HIS A 8 -19.95 -0.98 -11.43
CA HIS A 8 -18.69 -1.63 -11.73
C HIS A 8 -17.62 -0.66 -12.22
N GLN A 9 -18.00 0.26 -13.11
CA GLN A 9 -17.12 1.32 -13.61
C GLN A 9 -16.67 2.24 -12.46
N ARG A 10 -17.60 2.67 -11.59
CA ARG A 10 -17.27 3.48 -10.40
C ARG A 10 -16.30 2.78 -9.46
N LEU A 11 -16.54 1.50 -9.16
CA LEU A 11 -15.66 0.73 -8.28
C LEU A 11 -14.26 0.58 -8.89
N ARG A 12 -14.18 0.39 -10.22
CA ARG A 12 -12.90 0.34 -10.94
C ARG A 12 -12.12 1.64 -10.79
N GLU A 13 -12.77 2.78 -11.02
CA GLU A 13 -12.14 4.10 -10.90
C GLU A 13 -11.62 4.36 -9.49
N ILE A 14 -12.42 4.04 -8.46
CA ILE A 14 -12.01 4.19 -7.06
C ILE A 14 -10.80 3.30 -6.74
N LEU A 15 -10.81 2.04 -7.16
CA LEU A 15 -9.72 1.10 -6.90
C LEU A 15 -8.43 1.52 -7.62
N LEU A 16 -8.51 2.01 -8.86
CA LEU A 16 -7.36 2.51 -9.62
C LEU A 16 -6.77 3.78 -9.00
N SER A 17 -7.63 4.71 -8.57
CA SER A 17 -7.20 5.91 -7.85
C SER A 17 -6.44 5.53 -6.57
N LYS A 18 -7.00 4.62 -5.77
CA LYS A 18 -6.39 4.14 -4.53
C LYS A 18 -5.10 3.37 -4.76
N GLN A 19 -5.01 2.58 -5.84
CA GLN A 19 -3.77 1.92 -6.24
C GLN A 19 -2.65 2.94 -6.50
N THR A 20 -2.96 3.97 -7.29
CA THR A 20 -2.00 5.02 -7.65
C THR A 20 -1.50 5.77 -6.41
N GLU A 21 -2.40 6.07 -5.48
CA GLU A 21 -2.08 6.72 -4.20
C GLU A 21 -1.13 5.85 -3.36
N VAL A 22 -1.47 4.58 -3.13
CA VAL A 22 -0.64 3.65 -2.36
C VAL A 22 0.74 3.45 -3.01
N GLU A 23 0.81 3.38 -4.34
CA GLU A 23 2.09 3.27 -5.05
C GLU A 23 2.96 4.51 -4.94
N ARG A 24 2.34 5.70 -5.00
CA ARG A 24 3.05 6.97 -4.79
C ARG A 24 3.61 7.04 -3.39
N ASP A 25 2.83 6.63 -2.39
CA ASP A 25 3.21 6.62 -0.99
C ASP A 25 4.38 5.67 -0.71
N ILE A 26 4.35 4.47 -1.29
CA ILE A 26 5.48 3.52 -1.22
C ILE A 26 6.73 4.12 -1.86
N ARG A 27 6.61 4.69 -3.08
CA ARG A 27 7.74 5.31 -3.78
C ARG A 27 8.35 6.47 -2.99
N GLN A 28 7.52 7.32 -2.39
CA GLN A 28 8.00 8.45 -1.61
C GLN A 28 8.72 8.01 -0.34
N HIS A 29 8.23 6.97 0.35
CA HIS A 29 8.94 6.41 1.51
C HIS A 29 10.30 5.83 1.14
N LEU A 30 10.37 5.03 0.07
CA LEU A 30 11.62 4.45 -0.40
C LEU A 30 12.63 5.52 -0.82
N ALA A 31 12.18 6.58 -1.50
CA ALA A 31 13.05 7.67 -1.92
C ALA A 31 13.67 8.43 -0.73
N ARG A 32 12.93 8.60 0.37
CA ARG A 32 13.44 9.22 1.60
C ARG A 32 14.48 8.35 2.31
N GLN A 33 14.33 7.03 2.23
CA GLN A 33 15.26 6.10 2.89
C GLN A 33 16.57 5.89 2.11
N ILE A 34 16.55 6.00 0.78
CA ILE A 34 17.71 5.74 -0.08
C ILE A 34 18.45 7.05 -0.45
N GLY A 35 17.89 8.22 -0.10
CA GLY A 35 18.48 9.51 -0.41
C GLY A 35 19.81 9.79 0.33
N PRO A 36 20.66 10.69 -0.21
CA PRO A 36 21.98 11.02 0.35
C PRO A 36 21.91 11.62 1.77
N GLU A 37 20.75 12.12 2.17
CA GLU A 37 20.44 12.57 3.54
C GLU A 37 20.49 11.44 4.59
N ASN A 38 20.26 10.19 4.18
CA ASN A 38 20.33 9.03 5.08
C ASN A 38 21.76 8.50 5.26
N GLU A 39 22.63 8.64 4.25
CA GLU A 39 24.06 8.32 4.34
C GLU A 39 24.77 9.16 5.42
N HIS A 40 24.36 10.42 5.58
CA HIS A 40 24.90 11.32 6.61
C HIS A 40 24.39 11.00 8.04
N ARG A 41 23.21 10.37 8.19
CA ARG A 41 22.69 9.96 9.50
C ARG A 41 23.51 8.81 10.08
N LEU A 42 23.98 7.89 9.23
CA LEU A 42 24.80 6.76 9.66
C LEU A 42 26.17 7.22 10.23
N ASP A 43 26.76 8.26 9.64
CA ASP A 43 28.05 8.82 10.05
C ASP A 43 27.96 9.63 11.38
N SER A 44 26.80 10.26 11.65
CA SER A 44 26.57 11.01 12.88
C SER A 44 26.13 10.15 14.09
N ALA A 45 25.78 8.87 13.88
CA ALA A 45 25.13 8.01 14.86
C ALA A 45 26.06 7.13 15.72
N LEU A 46 27.36 7.45 15.78
CA LEU A 46 28.36 6.62 16.47
C LEU A 46 28.27 6.64 18.02
N ASP A 47 27.22 7.23 18.62
CA ASP A 47 26.91 7.11 20.05
C ASP A 47 25.85 6.01 20.30
N GLN A 48 26.10 5.11 21.26
CA GLN A 48 25.30 3.90 21.50
C GLN A 48 23.81 4.18 21.79
N GLY A 49 23.49 5.33 22.35
CA GLY A 49 22.10 5.74 22.61
C GLY A 49 21.30 6.00 21.33
N ASP A 50 21.92 6.63 20.34
CA ASP A 50 21.26 7.05 19.11
C ASP A 50 21.08 5.88 18.12
N LEU A 51 21.98 4.89 18.16
CA LEU A 51 21.84 3.63 17.41
C LEU A 51 20.52 2.90 17.72
N SER A 52 20.11 2.88 18.99
CA SER A 52 18.85 2.23 19.40
C SER A 52 17.60 2.92 18.85
N SER A 53 17.66 4.25 18.68
CA SER A 53 16.55 5.04 18.14
C SER A 53 16.44 4.91 16.63
N ILE A 54 17.57 4.73 15.94
CA ILE A 54 17.62 4.47 14.49
C ILE A 54 17.04 3.09 14.18
N ASP A 55 17.48 2.04 14.88
CA ASP A 55 17.00 0.66 14.68
C ASP A 55 15.47 0.56 14.87
N MET A 56 14.92 1.17 15.91
CA MET A 56 13.46 1.22 16.10
C MET A 56 12.74 1.99 14.99
N GLY A 57 13.33 3.08 14.49
CA GLY A 57 12.79 3.84 13.36
C GLY A 57 12.74 3.03 12.06
N GLU A 58 13.82 2.31 11.74
CA GLU A 58 13.91 1.42 10.58
C GLU A 58 12.90 0.27 10.67
N GLY A 59 12.72 -0.32 11.85
CA GLY A 59 11.72 -1.36 12.09
C GLY A 59 10.27 -0.90 11.85
N VAL A 60 9.93 0.33 12.30
CA VAL A 60 8.62 0.93 12.05
C VAL A 60 8.40 1.19 10.56
N ASP A 61 9.41 1.69 9.85
CA ASP A 61 9.32 1.94 8.42
C ASP A 61 9.14 0.65 7.62
N LEU A 62 9.85 -0.42 7.97
CA LEU A 62 9.70 -1.74 7.36
C LEU A 62 8.27 -2.29 7.55
N ALA A 63 7.73 -2.18 8.78
CA ALA A 63 6.36 -2.59 9.07
C ALA A 63 5.32 -1.78 8.26
N LEU A 64 5.54 -0.47 8.12
CA LEU A 64 4.68 0.40 7.32
C LEU A 64 4.74 0.04 5.82
N LEU A 65 5.93 -0.24 5.29
CA LEU A 65 6.11 -0.68 3.91
C LEU A 65 5.43 -2.04 3.67
N ASP A 66 5.53 -2.99 4.60
CA ASP A 66 4.84 -4.28 4.51
C ASP A 66 3.31 -4.10 4.49
N MET A 67 2.76 -3.30 5.40
CA MET A 67 1.33 -2.98 5.45
C MET A 67 0.83 -2.35 4.13
N ARG A 68 1.61 -1.42 3.56
CA ARG A 68 1.28 -0.77 2.27
C ARG A 68 1.36 -1.76 1.12
N ASN A 69 2.35 -2.66 1.11
CA ASN A 69 2.45 -3.73 0.13
C ASN A 69 1.26 -4.70 0.21
N LYS A 70 0.82 -5.09 1.41
CA LYS A 70 -0.40 -5.90 1.62
C LYS A 70 -1.63 -5.20 1.06
N THR A 71 -1.79 -3.90 1.36
CA THR A 71 -2.88 -3.08 0.82
C THR A 71 -2.85 -3.04 -0.71
N ARG A 72 -1.68 -2.85 -1.33
CA ARG A 72 -1.52 -2.87 -2.78
C ARG A 72 -1.97 -4.21 -3.37
N LYS A 73 -1.55 -5.34 -2.80
CA LYS A 73 -1.94 -6.68 -3.25
C LYS A 73 -3.45 -6.90 -3.16
N ALA A 74 -4.08 -6.45 -2.06
CA ALA A 74 -5.53 -6.54 -1.89
C ALA A 74 -6.28 -5.73 -2.97
N ILE A 75 -5.80 -4.53 -3.32
CA ILE A 75 -6.39 -3.72 -4.39
C ILE A 75 -6.23 -4.41 -5.76
N GLN A 76 -5.09 -5.04 -6.02
CA GLN A 76 -4.88 -5.78 -7.27
C GLN A 76 -5.83 -6.99 -7.38
N GLN A 77 -6.03 -7.74 -6.30
CA GLN A 77 -6.99 -8.84 -6.26
C GLN A 77 -8.43 -8.34 -6.44
N ALA A 78 -8.78 -7.22 -5.80
CA ALA A 78 -10.07 -6.58 -5.98
C ALA A 78 -10.32 -6.19 -7.44
N LEU A 79 -9.34 -5.57 -8.10
CA LEU A 79 -9.43 -5.22 -9.53
C LEU A 79 -9.54 -6.44 -10.45
N GLN A 80 -8.85 -7.53 -10.13
CA GLN A 80 -8.95 -8.79 -10.87
C GLN A 80 -10.35 -9.39 -10.75
N ARG A 81 -10.85 -9.55 -9.52
CA ARG A 81 -12.21 -10.06 -9.25
C ARG A 81 -13.28 -9.16 -9.87
N LEU A 82 -13.04 -7.86 -9.93
CA LEU A 82 -13.91 -6.91 -10.62
C LEU A 82 -13.90 -7.24 -12.11
N GLY A 83 -12.73 -7.38 -12.75
CA GLY A 83 -12.65 -7.82 -14.16
C GLY A 83 -13.37 -9.14 -14.47
N GLU A 84 -13.38 -10.07 -13.52
CA GLU A 84 -14.06 -11.38 -13.62
C GLU A 84 -15.57 -11.32 -13.30
N GLY A 85 -16.09 -10.17 -12.84
CA GLY A 85 -17.49 -9.99 -12.48
C GLY A 85 -17.89 -10.60 -11.13
N THR A 86 -16.92 -11.05 -10.32
CA THR A 86 -17.14 -11.70 -9.00
C THR A 86 -16.92 -10.76 -7.82
N TYR A 87 -16.63 -9.49 -8.09
CA TYR A 87 -16.43 -8.47 -7.07
C TYR A 87 -17.76 -7.87 -6.62
N GLY A 88 -17.88 -7.66 -5.31
CA GLY A 88 -19.15 -7.33 -4.69
C GLY A 88 -19.97 -8.55 -4.30
N TYR A 89 -19.39 -9.75 -4.28
CA TYR A 89 -19.98 -10.93 -3.65
C TYR A 89 -19.08 -11.43 -2.51
N CYS A 90 -19.70 -11.77 -1.37
CA CYS A 90 -19.00 -12.33 -0.22
C CYS A 90 -18.41 -13.69 -0.57
N GLU A 91 -17.13 -13.89 -0.21
CA GLU A 91 -16.40 -15.14 -0.49
C GLU A 91 -16.90 -16.32 0.36
N ASP A 92 -17.47 -16.03 1.54
CA ASP A 92 -18.04 -17.03 2.46
C ASP A 92 -19.49 -17.40 2.15
N CYS A 93 -20.32 -16.44 1.67
CA CYS A 93 -21.77 -16.67 1.53
C CYS A 93 -22.35 -16.35 0.15
N GLY A 94 -21.57 -15.80 -0.78
CA GLY A 94 -22.02 -15.46 -2.14
C GLY A 94 -23.05 -14.33 -2.22
N GLY A 95 -23.37 -13.66 -1.11
CA GLY A 95 -24.29 -12.52 -1.07
C GLY A 95 -23.66 -11.25 -1.64
N GLU A 96 -24.46 -10.39 -2.26
CA GLU A 96 -24.01 -9.09 -2.77
C GLU A 96 -23.60 -8.18 -1.59
N ILE A 97 -22.39 -7.61 -1.64
CA ILE A 97 -21.79 -6.68 -0.66
C ILE A 97 -22.08 -5.25 -1.09
#